data_AF-B4J7J6-F1
#
_entry.id   AF-B4J7J6-F1
#
_cell.length_a   1.000
_cell.length_b   1.000
_cell.length_c   1.000
_cell.angle_alpha   90.00
_cell.angle_beta   90.00
_cell.angle_gamma   90.00
#
_symmetry.space_group_name_H-M   'P 1'
#
loop_
_entity.id
_entity.type
_entity.pdbx_description
1 polymer ?
#
loop_
_entity_poly.entity_id
_entity_poly.type
_entity_poly.pdbx_seq_one_letter_code
_entity_poly.pdbx_strand_id
1 'polypeptide(L)'
;MPLPGVDVGEVGKKLAMAVVNQGFLGLKNVRIPRTNKLIKYAKVDRDGIFTASPASRVNYLTMVYTRCLIVNLNSALLLQAATIATRYSAVRRQSPIEPKSSAPLMADGIEQLRLSTGGHGNHIVANLSNIYGNAVAAYTYESENSVLLLQIGRALVKAWASYKQAETLSSSYAYFETSMRLKEFPKWDNSWQCIVRALQYTAAHKTRIAFENLSQLIAAGQSQAVAANNTGIELTRDAEVSSSCNYCLL
;
A
#
# COMPACT_ATOMS: atom_id res chain seq x y z
N MET A 1 5.37 -10.58 -37.39
CA MET A 1 6.70 -10.02 -37.09
C MET A 1 6.54 -8.57 -36.62
N PRO A 2 7.40 -8.07 -35.72
CA PRO A 2 7.33 -6.68 -35.23
C PRO A 2 7.49 -5.65 -36.37
N LEU A 3 6.99 -4.42 -36.15
CA LEU A 3 7.17 -3.32 -37.09
C LEU A 3 8.65 -2.88 -37.16
N PRO A 4 9.09 -2.22 -38.24
CA PRO A 4 10.45 -1.70 -38.34
C PRO A 4 10.81 -0.79 -37.16
N GLY A 5 11.95 -1.05 -36.53
CA GLY A 5 12.43 -0.32 -35.36
C GLY A 5 11.70 -0.63 -34.05
N VAL A 6 10.80 -1.63 -34.04
CA VAL A 6 10.13 -2.12 -32.83
C VAL A 6 10.70 -3.48 -32.46
N ASP A 7 11.34 -3.56 -31.29
CA ASP A 7 11.82 -4.80 -30.70
C ASP A 7 10.87 -5.21 -29.57
N VAL A 8 10.32 -6.43 -29.64
CA VAL A 8 9.46 -6.98 -28.58
C VAL A 8 9.91 -8.39 -28.25
N GLY A 9 9.77 -8.76 -26.99
CA GLY A 9 10.05 -10.12 -26.54
C GLY A 9 9.50 -10.35 -25.14
N GLU A 10 9.54 -11.59 -24.67
CA GLU A 10 9.10 -11.97 -23.34
C GLU A 10 10.25 -11.85 -22.32
N VAL A 11 9.94 -11.36 -21.12
CA VAL A 11 10.91 -11.20 -20.02
C VAL A 11 11.31 -12.55 -19.41
N GLY A 12 10.49 -13.58 -19.62
CA GLY A 12 10.76 -14.96 -19.24
C GLY A 12 10.02 -15.41 -17.98
N LYS A 13 10.64 -16.33 -17.24
CA LYS A 13 10.05 -16.97 -16.05
C LYS A 13 9.91 -15.95 -14.92
N LYS A 14 8.77 -16.05 -14.22
CA LYS A 14 8.36 -15.16 -13.13
C LYS A 14 8.04 -16.00 -11.89
N LEU A 15 8.12 -15.40 -10.71
CA LEU A 15 7.75 -16.06 -9.45
C LEU A 15 6.29 -16.54 -9.45
N ALA A 16 5.41 -15.76 -10.06
CA ALA A 16 3.98 -16.04 -10.18
C ALA A 16 3.44 -15.50 -11.51
N MET A 17 2.13 -15.60 -11.74
CA MET A 17 1.47 -15.11 -12.96
C MET A 17 2.11 -15.68 -14.24
N ALA A 18 2.45 -16.98 -14.24
CA ALA A 18 3.15 -17.64 -15.35
C ALA A 18 2.38 -17.58 -16.68
N VAL A 19 1.06 -17.45 -16.63
CA VAL A 19 0.17 -17.33 -17.80
C VAL A 19 0.15 -15.92 -18.41
N VAL A 20 0.79 -14.94 -17.76
CA VAL A 20 0.83 -13.55 -18.23
C VAL A 20 2.11 -13.31 -19.03
N ASN A 21 1.94 -12.97 -20.31
CA ASN A 21 3.01 -12.68 -21.24
C ASN A 21 3.57 -11.26 -21.01
N GLN A 22 4.29 -11.08 -19.91
CA GLN A 22 5.01 -9.83 -19.64
C GLN A 22 6.25 -9.74 -20.54
N GLY A 23 6.32 -8.67 -21.30
CA GLY A 23 7.37 -8.45 -22.29
C GLY A 23 8.16 -7.16 -22.10
N PHE A 24 9.22 -7.02 -22.88
CA PHE A 24 9.94 -5.77 -23.06
C PHE A 24 9.58 -5.12 -24.40
N LEU A 25 9.79 -3.81 -24.49
CA LEU A 25 9.61 -3.03 -25.70
C LEU A 25 10.83 -2.13 -25.93
N GLY A 26 11.54 -2.37 -27.01
CA GLY A 26 12.58 -1.49 -27.55
C GLY A 26 12.02 -0.68 -28.72
N LEU A 27 12.26 0.63 -28.72
CA LEU A 27 11.86 1.53 -29.79
C LEU A 27 13.09 2.23 -30.36
N LYS A 28 13.43 1.92 -31.62
CA LYS A 28 14.55 2.53 -32.34
C LYS A 28 14.04 3.45 -33.44
N ASN A 29 14.02 4.75 -33.15
CA ASN A 29 13.60 5.82 -34.09
C ASN A 29 12.21 5.60 -34.71
N VAL A 30 11.29 4.98 -33.97
CA VAL A 30 9.90 4.74 -34.42
C VAL A 30 9.17 6.07 -34.55
N ARG A 31 8.60 6.33 -35.73
CA ARG A 31 7.81 7.53 -36.00
C ARG A 31 6.32 7.21 -35.90
N ILE A 32 5.61 7.98 -35.07
CA ILE A 32 4.15 7.91 -34.93
C ILE A 32 3.50 9.26 -35.27
N PRO A 33 2.28 9.27 -35.82
CA PRO A 33 1.55 10.52 -36.02
C PRO A 33 1.33 11.27 -34.71
N ARG A 34 1.34 12.62 -34.75
CA ARG A 34 1.06 13.48 -33.57
C ARG A 34 -0.28 13.13 -32.91
N THR A 35 -1.27 12.73 -33.69
CA THR A 35 -2.61 12.34 -33.24
C THR A 35 -2.64 11.09 -32.35
N ASN A 36 -1.56 10.29 -32.33
CA ASN A 36 -1.45 9.14 -31.44
C ASN A 36 -1.08 9.55 -30.00
N LYS A 37 -0.66 10.81 -29.78
CA LYS A 37 -0.49 11.34 -28.43
C LYS A 37 -1.86 11.53 -27.78
N LEU A 38 -2.02 11.05 -26.55
CA LEU A 38 -3.21 11.32 -25.74
C LEU A 38 -3.21 12.80 -25.30
N ILE A 39 -3.92 13.65 -26.04
CA ILE A 39 -3.88 15.12 -25.87
C ILE A 39 -5.00 15.71 -25.00
N LYS A 40 -5.76 14.87 -24.27
CA LYS A 40 -6.89 15.35 -23.43
C LYS A 40 -6.44 16.37 -22.38
N TYR A 41 -5.31 16.11 -21.72
CA TYR A 41 -4.82 16.94 -20.61
C TYR A 41 -3.54 17.70 -20.94
N ALA A 42 -2.71 17.23 -21.88
CA ALA A 42 -1.49 17.93 -22.29
C ALA A 42 -1.41 17.96 -23.83
N LYS A 43 -1.35 19.16 -24.41
CA LYS A 43 -1.44 19.36 -25.86
C LYS A 43 -0.09 19.71 -26.46
N VAL A 44 0.11 19.27 -27.69
CA VAL A 44 1.20 19.74 -28.55
C VAL A 44 0.55 20.11 -29.86
N ASP A 45 0.59 21.39 -30.23
CA ASP A 45 0.02 21.88 -31.48
C ASP A 45 0.86 21.47 -32.68
N ARG A 46 0.35 21.69 -33.90
CA ARG A 46 1.07 21.35 -35.14
C ARG A 46 2.40 22.10 -35.24
N ASP A 47 2.44 23.31 -34.71
CA ASP A 47 3.63 24.17 -34.71
C ASP A 47 4.63 23.80 -33.59
N GLY A 48 4.37 22.73 -32.84
CA GLY A 48 5.26 22.23 -31.79
C GLY A 48 5.08 22.92 -30.43
N ILE A 49 4.14 23.85 -30.31
CA ILE A 49 3.84 24.54 -29.04
C ILE A 49 3.23 23.54 -28.05
N PHE A 50 3.85 23.40 -26.88
CA PHE A 50 3.37 22.56 -25.79
C PHE A 50 2.49 23.35 -24.83
N THR A 51 1.29 22.84 -24.55
CA THR A 51 0.42 23.35 -23.50
C THR A 51 0.32 22.31 -22.38
N ALA A 52 0.85 22.67 -21.22
CA ALA A 52 0.80 21.83 -20.03
C ALA A 52 -0.63 21.71 -19.48
N SER A 53 -0.90 20.61 -18.80
CA SER A 53 -2.18 20.42 -18.11
C SER A 53 -2.27 21.30 -16.86
N PRO A 54 -3.41 21.97 -16.61
CA PRO A 54 -3.67 22.57 -15.31
C PRO A 54 -3.89 21.51 -14.21
N ALA A 55 -4.14 20.24 -14.58
CA ALA A 55 -4.43 19.14 -13.66
C ALA A 55 -3.60 17.88 -13.97
N SER A 56 -2.26 18.01 -13.91
CA SER A 56 -1.31 16.93 -14.25
C SER A 56 -1.50 15.63 -13.46
N ARG A 57 -2.07 15.70 -12.25
CA ARG A 57 -2.36 14.53 -11.39
C ARG A 57 -3.43 13.60 -11.97
N VAL A 58 -4.27 14.07 -12.88
CA VAL A 58 -5.35 13.26 -13.49
C VAL A 58 -4.79 12.11 -14.34
N ASN A 59 -3.57 12.23 -14.85
CA ASN A 59 -2.89 11.16 -15.58
C ASN A 59 -2.68 9.89 -14.73
N TYR A 60 -2.73 10.02 -13.40
CA TYR A 60 -2.54 8.91 -12.47
C TYR A 60 -3.86 8.27 -12.01
N LEU A 61 -5.01 8.72 -12.53
CA LEU A 61 -6.32 8.24 -12.08
C LEU A 61 -6.48 6.72 -12.26
N THR A 62 -5.99 6.18 -13.37
CA THR A 62 -6.03 4.73 -13.61
C THR A 62 -5.21 3.97 -12.58
N MET A 63 -4.02 4.46 -12.20
CA MET A 63 -3.21 3.83 -11.14
C MET A 63 -3.94 3.88 -9.79
N VAL A 64 -4.60 5.00 -9.46
CA VAL A 64 -5.41 5.10 -8.24
C VAL A 64 -6.55 4.07 -8.26
N TYR A 65 -7.26 3.95 -9.38
CA TYR A 65 -8.33 2.97 -9.54
C TYR A 65 -7.81 1.54 -9.39
N THR A 66 -6.71 1.19 -10.05
CA THR A 66 -6.10 -0.15 -9.93
C THR A 66 -5.69 -0.44 -8.48
N ARG A 67 -5.14 0.54 -7.75
CA ARG A 67 -4.81 0.38 -6.32
C ARG A 67 -6.03 0.04 -5.47
N CYS A 68 -7.18 0.65 -5.72
CA CYS A 68 -8.43 0.28 -5.04
C CYS A 68 -8.86 -1.16 -5.36
N LEU A 69 -8.69 -1.60 -6.62
CA LEU A 69 -9.00 -2.98 -7.01
C LEU A 69 -8.08 -4.00 -6.35
N ILE A 70 -6.78 -3.69 -6.20
CA ILE A 70 -5.80 -4.58 -5.56
C ILE A 70 -6.23 -4.96 -4.14
N VAL A 71 -6.77 -4.02 -3.36
CA VAL A 71 -7.27 -4.29 -2.01
C VAL A 71 -8.32 -5.40 -2.01
N ASN A 72 -9.29 -5.33 -2.92
CA ASN A 72 -10.34 -6.33 -3.05
C ASN A 72 -9.80 -7.69 -3.54
N LEU A 73 -8.89 -7.67 -4.52
CA LEU A 73 -8.28 -8.88 -5.07
C LEU A 73 -7.44 -9.62 -4.01
N ASN A 74 -6.63 -8.91 -3.24
CA ASN A 74 -5.84 -9.51 -2.16
C ASN A 74 -6.72 -10.03 -1.02
N SER A 75 -7.84 -9.37 -0.71
CA SER A 75 -8.82 -9.87 0.25
C SER A 75 -9.41 -11.21 -0.21
N ALA A 76 -9.76 -11.35 -1.49
CA ALA A 76 -10.24 -12.61 -2.06
C ALA A 76 -9.18 -13.73 -2.01
N LEU A 77 -7.92 -13.43 -2.33
CA LEU A 77 -6.81 -14.40 -2.22
C LEU A 77 -6.59 -14.85 -0.77
N LEU A 78 -6.66 -13.93 0.18
CA LEU A 78 -6.57 -14.26 1.60
C LEU A 78 -7.75 -15.12 2.07
N LEU A 79 -8.98 -14.80 1.65
CA LEU A 79 -10.18 -15.59 1.95
C LEU A 79 -10.09 -17.02 1.38
N GLN A 80 -9.54 -17.19 0.18
CA GLN A 80 -9.29 -18.51 -0.42
C GLN A 80 -8.28 -19.31 0.41
N ALA A 81 -7.14 -18.70 0.74
CA ALA A 81 -6.12 -19.34 1.59
C ALA A 81 -6.69 -19.72 2.96
N ALA A 82 -7.49 -18.83 3.56
CA ALA A 82 -8.12 -19.04 4.86
C ALA A 82 -9.11 -20.20 4.79
N THR A 83 -9.95 -20.25 3.75
CA THR A 83 -10.89 -21.34 3.54
C THR A 83 -10.19 -22.69 3.45
N ILE A 84 -9.08 -22.78 2.70
CA ILE A 84 -8.29 -24.01 2.56
C ILE A 84 -7.71 -24.42 3.90
N ALA A 85 -7.02 -23.50 4.59
CA ALA A 85 -6.38 -23.77 5.87
C ALA A 85 -7.39 -24.14 6.95
N THR A 86 -8.50 -23.42 7.09
CA THR A 86 -9.55 -23.71 8.07
C THR A 86 -10.17 -25.08 7.82
N ARG A 87 -10.51 -25.41 6.56
CA ARG A 87 -11.05 -26.74 6.22
C ARG A 87 -10.04 -27.84 6.53
N TYR A 88 -8.78 -27.67 6.12
CA TYR A 88 -7.72 -28.64 6.40
C TYR A 88 -7.55 -28.86 7.91
N SER A 89 -7.46 -27.78 8.69
CA SER A 89 -7.30 -27.83 10.15
C SER A 89 -8.47 -28.48 10.88
N ALA A 90 -9.69 -28.36 10.34
CA ALA A 90 -10.86 -29.02 10.93
C ALA A 90 -10.82 -30.55 10.80
N VAL A 91 -10.14 -31.09 9.77
CA VAL A 91 -10.05 -32.55 9.54
C VAL A 91 -8.72 -33.13 10.00
N ARG A 92 -7.63 -32.33 9.97
CA ARG A 92 -6.30 -32.79 10.31
C ARG A 92 -6.17 -33.02 11.82
N ARG A 93 -5.86 -34.26 12.21
CA ARG A 93 -5.50 -34.62 13.58
C ARG A 93 -4.01 -34.91 13.65
N GLN A 94 -3.29 -34.18 14.49
CA GLN A 94 -1.86 -34.36 14.72
C GLN A 94 -1.53 -34.02 16.16
N SER A 95 -0.97 -34.98 16.89
CA SER A 95 -0.59 -34.89 18.31
C SER A 95 -1.77 -34.68 19.29
N PRO A 96 -1.68 -35.20 20.53
CA PRO A 96 -2.59 -34.82 21.62
C PRO A 96 -2.40 -33.34 21.99
N ILE A 97 -3.49 -32.64 22.32
CA ILE A 97 -3.42 -31.26 22.82
C ILE A 97 -2.99 -31.33 24.28
N GLU A 98 -1.79 -30.85 24.61
CA GLU A 98 -1.45 -30.56 26.00
C GLU A 98 -2.12 -29.25 26.44
N PRO A 99 -2.71 -29.16 27.65
CA PRO A 99 -3.49 -28.01 28.10
C PRO A 99 -2.73 -26.66 28.18
N LYS A 100 -1.42 -26.64 27.91
CA LYS A 100 -0.54 -25.47 28.06
C LYS A 100 0.27 -25.10 26.82
N SER A 101 0.09 -25.76 25.68
CA SER A 101 0.79 -25.34 24.45
C SER A 101 0.05 -24.14 23.84
N SER A 102 0.66 -22.97 23.90
CA SER A 102 0.21 -21.80 23.15
C SER A 102 0.36 -22.07 21.64
N ALA A 103 -0.72 -21.84 20.89
CA ALA A 103 -0.61 -21.72 19.44
C ALA A 103 0.26 -20.49 19.12
N PRO A 104 1.24 -20.59 18.19
CA PRO A 104 2.08 -19.46 17.84
C PRO A 104 1.25 -18.30 17.27
N LEU A 105 1.58 -17.09 17.73
CA LEU A 105 0.95 -15.84 17.30
C LEU A 105 1.20 -15.52 15.82
N MET A 106 0.20 -14.88 15.23
CA MET A 106 0.01 -14.59 13.81
C MET A 106 0.86 -13.41 13.30
N ALA A 107 1.59 -13.61 12.20
CA ALA A 107 2.09 -12.53 11.33
C ALA A 107 2.38 -13.06 9.90
N ASP A 108 1.88 -12.37 8.86
CA ASP A 108 1.81 -12.67 7.42
C ASP A 108 0.72 -13.65 6.93
N GLY A 109 -0.46 -13.09 6.61
CA GLY A 109 -1.71 -13.81 6.33
C GLY A 109 -1.59 -15.09 5.50
N ILE A 110 -1.24 -15.02 4.21
CA ILE A 110 -1.29 -16.18 3.31
C ILE A 110 -0.18 -17.20 3.59
N GLU A 111 1.03 -16.74 3.91
CA GLU A 111 2.14 -17.64 4.20
C GLU A 111 1.92 -18.41 5.51
N GLN A 112 1.37 -17.75 6.54
CA GLN A 112 0.99 -18.45 7.77
C GLN A 112 -0.10 -19.49 7.53
N LEU A 113 -1.10 -19.17 6.69
CA LEU A 113 -2.13 -20.13 6.31
C LEU A 113 -1.53 -21.33 5.58
N ARG A 114 -0.53 -21.12 4.72
CA ARG A 114 0.25 -22.20 4.10
C ARG A 114 0.96 -23.05 5.16
N LEU A 115 1.74 -22.43 6.04
CA LEU A 115 2.48 -23.10 7.11
C LEU A 115 1.57 -23.89 8.06
N SER A 116 0.37 -23.38 8.35
CA SER A 116 -0.63 -24.05 9.20
C SER A 116 -1.09 -25.40 8.66
N THR A 117 -0.94 -25.63 7.35
CA THR A 117 -1.27 -26.92 6.72
C THR A 117 -0.11 -27.93 6.73
N GLY A 118 1.03 -27.56 7.32
CA GLY A 118 2.23 -28.39 7.40
C GLY A 118 2.83 -28.70 6.02
N GLY A 119 3.44 -29.88 5.88
CA GLY A 119 4.08 -30.30 4.63
C GLY A 119 3.14 -30.33 3.42
N HIS A 120 1.85 -30.62 3.62
CA HIS A 120 0.85 -30.67 2.54
C HIS A 120 0.63 -29.31 1.87
N GLY A 121 0.83 -28.21 2.61
CA GLY A 121 0.75 -26.85 2.06
C GLY A 121 1.80 -26.52 1.01
N ASN A 122 2.89 -27.31 0.93
CA ASN A 122 3.91 -27.16 -0.11
C ASN A 122 3.53 -27.87 -1.42
N HIS A 123 2.52 -28.76 -1.41
CA HIS A 123 2.13 -29.44 -2.64
C HIS A 123 1.29 -28.54 -3.52
N ILE A 124 1.47 -28.64 -4.83
CA ILE A 124 0.70 -27.88 -5.82
C ILE A 124 -0.82 -28.10 -5.69
N VAL A 125 -1.25 -29.28 -5.21
CA VAL A 125 -2.66 -29.60 -4.97
C VAL A 125 -3.31 -28.75 -3.88
N ALA A 126 -2.53 -28.22 -2.93
CA ALA A 126 -3.02 -27.28 -1.93
C ALA A 126 -3.21 -25.87 -2.50
N ASN A 127 -2.58 -25.56 -3.64
CA ASN A 127 -2.61 -24.27 -4.36
C ASN A 127 -2.18 -23.03 -3.55
N LEU A 128 -1.78 -23.19 -2.27
CA LEU A 128 -1.40 -22.10 -1.36
C LEU A 128 -0.15 -21.35 -1.84
N SER A 129 0.83 -22.04 -2.43
CA SER A 129 2.03 -21.40 -3.00
C SER A 129 1.72 -20.50 -4.20
N ASN A 130 0.75 -20.87 -5.03
CA ASN A 130 0.31 -20.06 -6.17
C ASN A 130 -0.52 -18.85 -5.71
N ILE A 131 -1.40 -19.05 -4.71
CA ILE A 131 -2.15 -17.96 -4.07
C ILE A 131 -1.18 -16.94 -3.45
N TYR A 132 -0.17 -17.41 -2.71
CA TYR A 132 0.89 -16.57 -2.17
C TYR A 132 1.64 -15.81 -3.27
N GLY A 133 2.13 -16.52 -4.30
CA GLY A 133 2.85 -15.92 -5.41
C GLY A 133 2.08 -14.77 -6.10
N ASN A 134 0.77 -14.96 -6.33
CA ASN A 134 -0.06 -13.93 -6.95
C ASN A 134 -0.31 -12.74 -6.01
N ALA A 135 -0.45 -12.99 -4.71
CA ALA A 135 -0.63 -11.93 -3.72
C ALA A 135 0.65 -11.09 -3.52
N VAL A 136 1.83 -11.72 -3.46
CA VAL A 136 3.09 -10.98 -3.22
C VAL A 136 3.47 -10.08 -4.39
N ALA A 137 3.09 -10.43 -5.61
CA ALA A 137 3.31 -9.56 -6.77
C ALA A 137 2.67 -8.18 -6.57
N ALA A 138 1.52 -8.12 -5.88
CA ALA A 138 0.78 -6.89 -5.62
C ALA A 138 1.50 -5.91 -4.67
N TYR A 139 2.51 -6.36 -3.95
CA TYR A 139 3.34 -5.49 -3.11
C TYR A 139 4.32 -4.64 -3.93
N THR A 140 4.48 -4.97 -5.23
CA THR A 140 5.47 -4.36 -6.12
C THR A 140 4.84 -3.70 -7.35
N TYR A 141 3.85 -4.32 -7.99
CA TYR A 141 3.20 -3.70 -9.15
C TYR A 141 2.26 -2.56 -8.73
N GLU A 142 2.04 -1.57 -9.61
CA GLU A 142 1.28 -0.33 -9.31
C GLU A 142 1.88 0.58 -8.22
N SER A 143 3.15 0.30 -7.86
CA SER A 143 4.12 1.00 -7.00
C SER A 143 4.55 0.16 -5.81
N GLU A 144 5.85 0.18 -5.49
CA GLU A 144 6.40 -0.49 -4.33
C GLU A 144 5.75 0.04 -3.03
N ASN A 145 5.35 -0.88 -2.14
CA ASN A 145 4.67 -0.52 -0.90
C ASN A 145 5.46 0.45 -0.01
N SER A 146 6.80 0.36 0.05
CA SER A 146 7.60 1.30 0.85
C SER A 146 7.47 2.73 0.32
N VAL A 147 7.46 2.90 -1.01
CA VAL A 147 7.28 4.18 -1.68
C VAL A 147 5.85 4.69 -1.48
N LEU A 148 4.84 3.82 -1.51
CA LEU A 148 3.45 4.18 -1.21
C LEU A 148 3.29 4.65 0.23
N LEU A 149 3.87 3.95 1.20
CA LEU A 149 3.87 4.34 2.61
C LEU A 149 4.55 5.71 2.79
N LEU A 150 5.66 5.97 2.09
CA LEU A 150 6.30 7.30 2.10
C LEU A 150 5.40 8.38 1.48
N GLN A 151 4.64 8.08 0.42
CA GLN A 151 3.67 9.01 -0.16
C GLN A 151 2.57 9.36 0.84
N ILE A 152 2.04 8.36 1.55
CA ILE A 152 1.04 8.55 2.60
C ILE A 152 1.63 9.34 3.78
N GLY A 153 2.82 8.99 4.25
CA GLY A 153 3.51 9.70 5.34
C GLY A 153 3.75 11.18 5.01
N ARG A 154 4.16 11.49 3.78
CA ARG A 154 4.28 12.89 3.31
C ARG A 154 2.93 13.61 3.29
N ALA A 155 1.86 12.92 2.87
CA ALA A 155 0.51 13.48 2.89
C ALA A 155 0.02 13.75 4.33
N LEU A 156 0.32 12.85 5.27
CA LEU A 156 0.01 13.00 6.70
C LEU A 156 0.73 14.20 7.32
N VAL A 157 2.03 14.34 7.10
CA VAL A 157 2.81 15.52 7.55
C VAL A 157 2.25 16.81 6.96
N LYS A 158 1.85 16.79 5.68
CA LYS A 158 1.21 17.96 5.05
C LYS A 158 -0.15 18.27 5.67
N ALA A 159 -0.99 17.26 5.91
CA ALA A 159 -2.27 17.43 6.59
C ALA A 159 -2.08 17.99 8.00
N TRP A 160 -1.04 17.53 8.71
CA TRP A 160 -0.68 18.06 10.02
C TRP A 160 -0.23 19.53 9.96
N ALA A 161 0.52 19.91 8.93
CA ALA A 161 0.90 21.31 8.69
C ALA A 161 -0.34 22.19 8.50
N SER A 162 -1.29 21.75 7.67
CA SER A 162 -2.58 22.42 7.45
C SER A 162 -3.41 22.51 8.74
N TYR A 163 -3.44 21.44 9.55
CA TYR A 163 -4.07 21.46 10.87
C TYR A 163 -3.48 22.55 11.78
N LYS A 164 -2.14 22.65 11.85
CA LYS A 164 -1.46 23.69 12.65
C LYS A 164 -1.76 25.11 12.16
N GLN A 165 -2.04 25.29 10.88
CA GLN A 165 -2.42 26.56 10.28
C GLN A 165 -3.93 26.85 10.38
N ALA A 166 -4.70 26.01 11.09
CA ALA A 166 -6.15 26.08 11.19
C ALA A 166 -6.87 26.06 9.83
N GLU A 167 -6.28 25.42 8.83
CA GLU A 167 -6.90 25.19 7.53
C GLU A 167 -7.94 24.06 7.61
N THR A 168 -8.90 24.07 6.68
CA THR A 168 -9.89 23.00 6.58
C THR A 168 -9.24 21.66 6.22
N LEU A 169 -9.41 20.67 7.08
CA LEU A 169 -8.92 19.31 6.89
C LEU A 169 -9.92 18.47 6.09
N SER A 170 -9.39 17.49 5.35
CA SER A 170 -10.20 16.42 4.79
C SER A 170 -10.82 15.57 5.91
N SER A 171 -12.01 15.01 5.67
CA SER A 171 -12.70 14.11 6.60
C SER A 171 -11.83 12.95 7.08
N SER A 172 -10.92 12.44 6.22
CA SER A 172 -9.97 11.39 6.57
C SER A 172 -8.98 11.77 7.67
N TYR A 173 -8.82 13.06 8.00
CA TYR A 173 -7.93 13.56 9.04
C TYR A 173 -8.67 14.32 10.15
N ALA A 174 -10.01 14.30 10.14
CA ALA A 174 -10.84 15.03 11.12
C ALA A 174 -10.58 14.59 12.57
N TYR A 175 -10.06 13.37 12.77
CA TYR A 175 -9.75 12.84 14.09
C TYR A 175 -8.57 13.57 14.77
N PHE A 176 -7.71 14.30 14.03
CA PHE A 176 -6.57 15.02 14.62
C PHE A 176 -7.01 15.96 15.75
N GLU A 177 -8.03 16.77 15.52
CA GLU A 177 -8.50 17.73 16.52
C GLU A 177 -9.04 17.02 17.78
N THR A 178 -9.85 15.98 17.58
CA THR A 178 -10.48 15.25 18.69
C THR A 178 -9.42 14.51 19.51
N SER A 179 -8.44 13.90 18.85
CA SER A 179 -7.33 13.21 19.51
C SER A 179 -6.42 14.17 20.26
N MET A 180 -6.11 15.36 19.72
CA MET A 180 -5.23 16.34 20.37
C MET A 180 -5.85 17.05 21.57
N ARG A 181 -7.19 17.08 21.68
CA ARG A 181 -7.86 17.61 22.88
C ARG A 181 -7.68 16.71 24.11
N LEU A 182 -7.34 15.45 23.92
CA LEU A 182 -7.15 14.48 25.00
C LEU A 182 -5.72 14.60 25.55
N LYS A 183 -5.60 14.96 26.83
CA LYS A 183 -4.29 14.98 27.53
C LYS A 183 -3.71 13.57 27.69
N GLU A 184 -4.57 12.60 27.96
CA GLU A 184 -4.25 11.20 28.10
C GLU A 184 -5.35 10.34 27.45
N PHE A 185 -4.99 9.12 27.06
CA PHE A 185 -5.98 8.20 26.49
C PHE A 185 -6.97 7.75 27.58
N PRO A 186 -8.28 7.79 27.33
CA PRO A 186 -9.29 7.34 28.29
C PRO A 186 -9.09 5.87 28.71
N LYS A 187 -9.63 5.49 29.88
CA LYS A 187 -9.58 4.12 30.36
C LYS A 187 -10.17 3.15 29.33
N TRP A 188 -9.45 2.05 29.09
CA TRP A 188 -9.87 0.99 28.18
C TRP A 188 -11.14 0.29 28.66
N ASP A 189 -12.12 0.14 27.76
CA ASP A 189 -13.45 -0.44 28.07
C ASP A 189 -13.83 -1.66 27.21
N ASN A 190 -12.92 -2.17 26.38
CA ASN A 190 -13.14 -3.26 25.40
C ASN A 190 -14.24 -3.01 24.35
N SER A 191 -14.79 -1.80 24.25
CA SER A 191 -15.77 -1.46 23.21
C SER A 191 -15.09 -1.22 21.86
N TRP A 192 -15.84 -1.47 20.78
CA TRP A 192 -15.42 -1.13 19.42
C TRP A 192 -15.03 0.35 19.31
N GLN A 193 -15.80 1.24 19.94
CA GLN A 193 -15.57 2.67 19.93
C GLN A 193 -14.26 3.04 20.63
N CYS A 194 -13.91 2.35 21.72
CA CYS A 194 -12.62 2.54 22.39
C CYS A 194 -11.45 2.08 21.52
N ILE A 195 -11.59 0.96 20.80
CA ILE A 195 -10.58 0.50 19.84
C ILE A 195 -10.36 1.54 18.73
N VAL A 196 -11.45 2.05 18.12
CA VAL A 196 -11.35 3.08 17.07
C VAL A 196 -10.71 4.36 17.62
N ARG A 197 -11.12 4.82 18.81
CA ARG A 197 -10.52 5.99 19.46
C ARG A 197 -9.05 5.77 19.77
N ALA A 198 -8.65 4.58 20.19
CA ALA A 198 -7.25 4.24 20.45
C ALA A 198 -6.41 4.31 19.18
N LEU A 199 -6.93 3.80 18.06
CA LEU A 199 -6.29 3.90 16.76
C LEU A 199 -6.15 5.35 16.30
N GLN A 200 -7.23 6.14 16.39
CA GLN A 200 -7.22 7.57 16.06
C GLN A 200 -6.22 8.35 16.92
N TYR A 201 -6.23 8.12 18.24
CA TYR A 201 -5.30 8.74 19.18
C TYR A 201 -3.85 8.39 18.83
N THR A 202 -3.55 7.11 18.63
CA THR A 202 -2.20 6.66 18.28
C THR A 202 -1.75 7.24 16.93
N ALA A 203 -2.61 7.22 15.91
CA ALA A 203 -2.31 7.78 14.60
C ALA A 203 -2.00 9.28 14.70
N ALA A 204 -2.87 10.07 15.32
CA ALA A 204 -2.69 11.52 15.43
C ALA A 204 -1.42 11.88 16.20
N HIS A 205 -1.13 11.18 17.30
CA HIS A 205 0.09 11.42 18.08
C HIS A 205 1.35 11.01 17.33
N LYS A 206 1.32 9.91 16.55
CA LYS A 206 2.47 9.53 15.71
C LYS A 206 2.70 10.54 14.59
N THR A 207 1.66 11.00 13.90
CA THR A 207 1.77 12.06 12.88
C THR A 207 2.35 13.34 13.48
N ARG A 208 1.93 13.72 14.68
CA ARG A 208 2.49 14.86 15.40
C ARG A 208 4.00 14.73 15.61
N ILE A 209 4.44 13.59 16.17
CA ILE A 209 5.85 13.34 16.47
C ILE A 209 6.67 13.33 15.17
N ALA A 210 6.18 12.68 14.12
CA ALA A 210 6.83 12.64 12.81
C ALA A 210 6.99 14.05 12.20
N PHE A 211 5.95 14.88 12.32
CA PHE A 211 6.00 16.27 11.87
C PHE A 211 7.01 17.10 12.67
N GLU A 212 7.04 16.94 14.00
CA GLU A 212 7.95 17.66 14.89
C GLU A 212 9.41 17.29 14.62
N ASN A 213 9.71 16.00 14.51
CA ASN A 213 11.05 15.50 14.18
C ASN A 213 11.53 16.01 12.82
N LEU A 214 10.66 15.95 11.80
CA LEU A 214 10.99 16.50 10.48
C LEU A 214 11.26 18.00 10.56
N SER A 215 10.43 18.75 11.27
CA SER A 215 10.57 20.20 11.43
C SER A 215 11.85 20.57 12.17
N GLN A 216 12.24 19.79 13.18
CA GLN A 216 13.49 19.99 13.92
C GLN A 216 14.72 19.79 13.03
N LEU A 217 14.74 18.76 12.17
CA LEU A 217 15.86 18.54 11.25
C LEU A 217 15.98 19.66 10.21
N ILE A 218 14.86 20.18 9.71
CA ILE A 218 14.84 21.33 8.80
C ILE A 218 15.35 22.58 9.52
N ALA A 219 14.89 22.81 10.76
CA ALA A 219 15.36 23.93 11.59
C ALA A 219 16.85 23.82 11.93
N ALA A 220 17.39 22.60 12.03
CA ALA A 220 18.82 22.33 12.20
C ALA A 220 19.64 22.54 10.90
N GLY A 221 19.03 23.04 9.82
CA GLY A 221 19.71 23.40 8.57
C GLY A 221 19.77 22.28 7.52
N GLN A 222 19.12 21.13 7.75
CA GLN A 222 19.03 20.11 6.71
C GLN A 222 18.07 20.54 5.60
N SER A 223 18.40 20.17 4.35
CA SER A 223 17.46 20.34 3.25
C SER A 223 16.22 19.47 3.44
N GLN A 224 15.08 19.90 2.88
CA GLN A 224 13.81 19.17 2.94
C GLN A 224 13.96 17.71 2.49
N ALA A 225 14.74 17.46 1.43
CA ALA A 225 14.93 16.12 0.89
C ALA A 225 15.72 15.22 1.85
N VAL A 226 16.77 15.75 2.47
CA VAL A 226 17.61 15.01 3.43
C VAL A 226 16.84 14.76 4.73
N ALA A 227 16.14 15.77 5.25
CA ALA A 227 15.32 15.62 6.45
C ALA A 227 14.19 14.58 6.26
N ALA A 228 13.54 14.58 5.08
CA ALA A 228 12.51 13.58 4.74
C ALA A 228 13.09 12.17 4.57
N ASN A 229 14.34 12.04 4.12
CA ASN A 229 15.02 10.74 4.07
C ASN A 229 15.36 10.25 5.47
N ASN A 230 15.90 11.12 6.33
CA ASN A 230 16.28 10.80 7.70
C ASN A 230 15.09 10.45 8.60
N THR A 231 13.90 10.95 8.27
CA THR A 231 12.64 10.59 8.95
C THR A 231 11.82 9.54 8.19
N GLY A 232 12.34 8.98 7.10
CA GLY A 232 11.57 8.09 6.21
C GLY A 232 10.95 6.89 6.91
N ILE A 233 11.70 6.23 7.81
CA ILE A 233 11.20 5.08 8.59
C ILE A 233 10.03 5.50 9.48
N GLU A 234 10.14 6.65 10.14
CA GLU A 234 9.07 7.18 11.00
C GLU A 234 7.81 7.49 10.19
N LEU A 235 7.97 8.13 9.02
CA LEU A 235 6.88 8.41 8.10
C LEU A 235 6.17 7.14 7.63
N THR A 236 6.91 6.07 7.33
CA THR A 236 6.29 4.80 6.94
C THR A 236 5.52 4.14 8.08
N ARG A 237 6.04 4.18 9.30
CA ARG A 237 5.36 3.65 10.49
C ARG A 237 4.11 4.43 10.86
N ASP A 238 4.13 5.75 10.68
CA ASP A 238 2.95 6.59 10.84
C ASP A 238 1.89 6.27 9.78
N ALA A 239 2.32 6.11 8.52
CA ALA A 239 1.44 5.73 7.42
C ALA A 239 0.74 4.39 7.67
N GLU A 240 1.41 3.38 8.21
CA GLU A 240 0.80 2.08 8.55
C GLU A 240 -0.32 2.20 9.60
N VAL A 241 -0.05 2.92 10.69
CA VAL A 241 -1.03 3.11 11.78
C VAL A 241 -2.20 3.95 11.31
N SER A 242 -1.93 5.05 10.60
CA SER A 242 -2.95 5.94 10.06
C SER A 242 -3.81 5.25 8.99
N SER A 243 -3.22 4.37 8.17
CA SER A 243 -3.97 3.58 7.20
C SER A 243 -4.89 2.56 7.89
N SER A 244 -4.40 1.91 8.95
CA SER A 244 -5.21 0.99 9.76
C SER A 244 -6.37 1.71 10.45
N CYS A 245 -6.11 2.90 10.99
CA CYS A 245 -7.15 3.76 11.58
C CYS A 245 -8.22 4.13 10.55
N ASN A 246 -7.82 4.61 9.37
CA ASN A 246 -8.76 5.03 8.33
C ASN A 246 -9.59 3.87 7.78
N TYR A 247 -9.05 2.66 7.75
CA TYR A 247 -9.81 1.47 7.35
C TYR A 247 -10.96 1.17 8.34
N CYS A 248 -10.78 1.43 9.64
CA CYS A 248 -11.84 1.24 10.64
C CYS A 248 -12.93 2.32 10.60
N LEU A 249 -12.74 3.40 9.82
CA LEU A 249 -13.70 4.51 9.69
C LEU A 249 -14.59 4.39 8.45
N LEU A 250 -14.31 3.42 7.57
CA LEU A 250 -15.11 3.06 6.40
C LEU A 250 -16.15 1.99 6.77
#